data_AF-A0A2G5HPL0-F1
#
_entry.id   AF-A0A2G5HPL0-F1
#
_cell.length_a   1.000
_cell.length_b   1.000
_cell.length_c   1.000
_cell.angle_alpha   90.00
_cell.angle_beta   90.00
_cell.angle_gamma   90.00
#
_symmetry.space_group_name_H-M   'P 1'
#
loop_
_entity.id
_entity.type
_entity.pdbx_description
1 polymer ?
#
loop_
_entity_poly.entity_id
_entity_poly.type
_entity_poly.pdbx_seq_one_letter_code
_entity_poly.pdbx_strand_id
1 'polypeptide(L)'
;MIDKLYAAGAKEVLQHGANIAEATAYVNEVLMPQSRENGEEPFYVDPFNHPDIWQGHESIVDEMRDQFEEIGEDHPPDWIICSCGGGGLFNGVMGGIERQGHTWAKTGVIAVETEGADSLNKALEWNEHKAIDKITSIATSLGCVKISERTWDIVRPALKSGKAKNIVLTDAEAAMGSWKLAEEERIIVEAACGVNIALCYGGRMEKVLGRPPRPEESFVIVVCGGSNVSTDMIEEYKRTYRHLVEPSLPGTPIRSPSPINMNTIDHGKKDSVQGSDSEPEDAEFVGRYKVPKGYAGHASMGDGYTGFHINDYAVKPHKPSKQKRPQNVIIC
;
A
#
# COMPACT_ATOMS: atom_id res chain seq x y z
N MET A 1 -2.36 -6.65 -14.40
CA MET A 1 -3.50 -6.30 -13.52
C MET A 1 -4.81 -6.86 -14.05
N ILE A 2 -5.18 -6.62 -15.32
CA ILE A 2 -6.41 -7.13 -15.95
C ILE A 2 -6.60 -8.65 -15.74
N ASP A 3 -5.58 -9.45 -15.98
CA ASP A 3 -5.68 -10.92 -15.79
C ASP A 3 -5.99 -11.32 -14.34
N LYS A 4 -5.56 -10.54 -13.34
CA LYS A 4 -5.88 -10.79 -11.93
C LYS A 4 -7.37 -10.55 -11.66
N LEU A 5 -7.98 -9.56 -12.30
CA LEU A 5 -9.41 -9.29 -12.19
C LEU A 5 -10.23 -10.42 -12.80
N TYR A 6 -9.85 -10.91 -13.99
CA TYR A 6 -10.48 -12.09 -14.59
C TYR A 6 -10.31 -13.34 -13.72
N ALA A 7 -9.11 -13.57 -13.16
CA ALA A 7 -8.87 -14.68 -12.25
C ALA A 7 -9.71 -14.59 -10.96
N ALA A 8 -10.03 -13.39 -10.49
CA ALA A 8 -10.93 -13.13 -9.36
C ALA A 8 -12.42 -13.31 -9.71
N GLY A 9 -12.76 -13.56 -10.97
CA GLY A 9 -14.12 -13.81 -11.44
C GLY A 9 -14.83 -12.62 -12.06
N ALA A 10 -14.10 -11.54 -12.40
CA ALA A 10 -14.68 -10.47 -13.21
C ALA A 10 -15.14 -11.03 -14.56
N LYS A 11 -16.38 -10.73 -14.95
CA LYS A 11 -16.92 -11.16 -16.26
C LYS A 11 -16.36 -10.34 -17.41
N GLU A 12 -16.10 -9.06 -17.15
CA GLU A 12 -15.61 -8.09 -18.11
C GLU A 12 -14.70 -7.09 -17.38
N VAL A 13 -13.64 -6.66 -18.06
CA VAL A 13 -12.70 -5.66 -17.56
C VAL A 13 -12.53 -4.60 -18.64
N LEU A 14 -12.99 -3.38 -18.36
CA LEU A 14 -12.94 -2.26 -19.29
C LEU A 14 -11.91 -1.24 -18.80
N GLN A 15 -10.94 -0.92 -19.65
CA GLN A 15 -9.97 0.14 -19.36
C GLN A 15 -10.47 1.45 -19.95
N HIS A 16 -10.82 2.41 -19.08
CA HIS A 16 -11.33 3.72 -19.48
C HIS A 16 -10.80 4.82 -18.56
N GLY A 17 -10.42 5.96 -19.14
CA GLY A 17 -9.92 7.12 -18.41
C GLY A 17 -8.45 7.03 -18.01
N ALA A 18 -7.86 8.19 -17.71
CA ALA A 18 -6.49 8.31 -17.22
C ALA A 18 -6.38 8.18 -15.69
N ASN A 19 -7.50 8.27 -14.97
CA ASN A 19 -7.57 8.23 -13.52
C ASN A 19 -8.95 7.72 -13.06
N ILE A 20 -9.08 7.50 -11.75
CA ILE A 20 -10.30 6.95 -11.16
C ILE A 20 -11.52 7.85 -11.36
N ALA A 21 -11.35 9.17 -11.42
CA ALA A 21 -12.47 10.09 -11.63
C ALA A 21 -13.05 9.97 -13.04
N GLU A 22 -12.20 9.83 -14.06
CA GLU A 22 -12.64 9.58 -15.44
C GLU A 22 -13.29 8.19 -15.59
N ALA A 23 -12.73 7.17 -14.94
CA ALA A 23 -13.31 5.83 -14.91
C ALA A 23 -14.70 5.84 -14.24
N THR A 24 -14.84 6.49 -13.08
CA THR A 24 -16.11 6.64 -12.36
C THR A 24 -17.14 7.44 -13.17
N ALA A 25 -16.71 8.50 -13.87
CA ALA A 25 -17.60 9.25 -14.77
C ALA A 25 -18.15 8.34 -15.88
N TYR A 26 -17.30 7.54 -16.51
CA TYR A 26 -17.72 6.57 -17.53
C TYR A 26 -18.66 5.50 -16.97
N VAL A 27 -18.41 4.99 -15.75
CA VAL A 27 -19.35 4.08 -15.08
C VAL A 27 -20.72 4.75 -14.93
N ASN A 28 -20.77 5.96 -14.37
CA ASN A 28 -22.03 6.62 -14.04
C ASN A 28 -22.80 7.11 -15.25
N GLU A 29 -22.11 7.62 -16.27
CA GLU A 29 -22.70 8.27 -17.43
C GLU A 29 -22.96 7.31 -18.59
N VAL A 30 -22.24 6.19 -18.66
CA VAL A 30 -22.33 5.24 -19.79
C VAL A 30 -22.74 3.85 -19.34
N LEU A 31 -21.97 3.20 -18.46
CA LEU A 31 -22.20 1.79 -18.14
C LEU A 31 -23.48 1.56 -17.33
N MET A 32 -23.73 2.39 -16.32
CA MET A 32 -24.91 2.28 -15.46
C MET A 32 -26.22 2.53 -16.26
N PRO A 33 -26.33 3.56 -17.12
CA PRO A 33 -27.47 3.70 -18.03
C PRO A 33 -27.65 2.53 -18.99
N GLN A 34 -26.59 2.10 -19.68
CA GLN A 34 -26.65 0.98 -20.64
C GLN A 34 -27.10 -0.33 -19.98
N SER A 35 -26.59 -0.62 -18.78
CA SER A 35 -26.99 -1.81 -18.02
C SER A 35 -28.47 -1.78 -17.65
N ARG A 36 -29.00 -0.61 -17.27
CA ARG A 36 -30.45 -0.44 -17.01
C ARG A 36 -31.30 -0.61 -18.28
N GLU A 37 -30.84 -0.12 -19.43
CA GLU A 37 -31.51 -0.32 -20.72
C GLU A 37 -31.58 -1.81 -21.11
N ASN A 38 -30.56 -2.58 -20.73
CA ASN A 38 -30.53 -4.03 -20.91
C ASN A 38 -31.41 -4.81 -19.91
N GLY A 39 -32.17 -4.12 -19.05
CA GLY A 39 -33.07 -4.73 -18.07
C GLY A 39 -32.35 -5.23 -16.81
N GLU A 40 -31.14 -4.73 -16.55
CA GLU A 40 -30.32 -5.13 -15.42
C GLU A 40 -30.41 -4.11 -14.27
N GLU A 41 -30.07 -4.54 -13.06
CA GLU A 41 -29.96 -3.68 -11.88
C GLU A 41 -28.47 -3.51 -11.52
N PRO A 42 -27.77 -2.52 -12.10
CA PRO A 42 -26.36 -2.35 -11.84
C PRO A 42 -26.11 -1.70 -10.48
N PHE A 43 -25.02 -2.13 -9.83
CA PHE A 43 -24.53 -1.58 -8.58
C PHE A 43 -23.09 -1.14 -8.74
N TYR A 44 -22.81 0.14 -8.45
CA TYR A 44 -21.46 0.69 -8.45
C TYR A 44 -20.85 0.53 -7.05
N VAL A 45 -19.66 -0.08 -6.99
CA VAL A 45 -18.85 -0.15 -5.77
C VAL A 45 -17.84 0.99 -5.85
N ASP A 46 -18.07 2.04 -5.06
CA ASP A 46 -17.10 3.12 -4.92
C ASP A 46 -15.81 2.57 -4.27
N PRO A 47 -14.62 3.02 -4.68
CA PRO A 47 -13.36 2.57 -4.10
C PRO A 47 -13.08 3.12 -2.69
N PHE A 48 -13.72 4.22 -2.25
CA PHE A 48 -13.44 4.81 -0.93
C PHE A 48 -14.56 5.64 -0.31
N ASN A 49 -15.52 6.17 -1.07
CA ASN A 49 -16.50 7.18 -0.66
C ASN A 49 -17.88 6.58 -0.36
N HIS A 50 -17.95 5.60 0.53
CA HIS A 50 -19.21 5.02 0.97
C HIS A 50 -19.15 4.66 2.46
N PRO A 51 -20.24 4.89 3.25
CA PRO A 51 -20.28 4.53 4.67
C PRO A 51 -19.90 3.07 4.95
N ASP A 52 -20.36 2.12 4.14
CA ASP A 52 -20.03 0.69 4.32
C ASP A 52 -18.53 0.42 4.14
N ILE A 53 -17.84 1.19 3.29
CA ILE A 53 -16.38 1.06 3.10
C ILE A 53 -15.66 1.57 4.34
N TRP A 54 -16.08 2.72 4.86
CA TRP A 54 -15.48 3.27 6.07
C TRP A 54 -15.71 2.32 7.24
N GLN A 55 -16.94 1.84 7.44
CA GLN A 55 -17.28 0.87 8.46
C GLN A 55 -16.48 -0.42 8.32
N GLY A 56 -16.28 -0.92 7.11
CA GLY A 56 -15.41 -2.06 6.84
C GLY A 56 -13.98 -1.80 7.28
N HIS A 57 -13.43 -0.63 6.96
CA HIS A 57 -12.08 -0.25 7.37
C HIS A 57 -11.92 0.03 8.87
N GLU A 58 -13.00 0.32 9.60
CA GLU A 58 -12.93 0.48 11.06
C GLU A 58 -12.49 -0.81 11.76
N SER A 59 -12.69 -2.00 11.16
CA SER A 59 -12.33 -3.29 11.76
C SER A 59 -10.83 -3.42 12.03
N ILE A 60 -9.98 -2.73 11.26
CA ILE A 60 -8.53 -2.79 11.47
C ILE A 60 -8.14 -2.29 12.86
N VAL A 61 -8.92 -1.36 13.44
CA VAL A 61 -8.66 -0.85 14.78
C VAL A 61 -9.10 -1.87 15.85
N ASP A 62 -10.17 -2.62 15.59
CA ASP A 62 -10.57 -3.74 16.45
C ASP A 62 -9.50 -4.84 16.45
N GLU A 63 -8.95 -5.16 15.28
CA GLU A 63 -7.84 -6.12 15.14
C GLU A 63 -6.57 -5.63 15.85
N MET A 64 -6.22 -4.34 15.72
CA MET A 64 -5.08 -3.75 16.43
C MET A 64 -5.26 -3.85 17.95
N ARG A 65 -6.46 -3.60 18.47
CA ARG A 65 -6.76 -3.76 19.91
C ARG A 65 -6.49 -5.19 20.36
N ASP A 66 -7.06 -6.16 19.66
CA ASP A 66 -6.95 -7.57 20.05
C ASP A 66 -5.48 -8.03 19.98
N GLN A 67 -4.72 -7.57 18.99
CA GLN A 67 -3.29 -7.86 18.86
C GLN A 67 -2.43 -7.20 19.94
N PHE A 68 -2.74 -5.96 20.34
CA PHE A 68 -2.04 -5.28 21.44
C PHE A 68 -2.29 -6.00 22.77
N GLU A 69 -3.52 -6.44 23.03
CA GLU A 69 -3.85 -7.25 24.20
C GLU A 69 -3.11 -8.59 24.19
N GLU A 70 -3.00 -9.25 23.03
CA GLU A 70 -2.28 -10.52 22.88
C GLU A 70 -0.77 -10.41 23.21
N ILE A 71 -0.14 -9.30 22.83
CA ILE A 71 1.28 -9.06 23.14
C ILE A 71 1.51 -8.44 24.53
N GLY A 72 0.45 -8.26 25.33
CA GLY A 72 0.52 -7.72 26.68
C GLY A 72 0.69 -6.20 26.75
N GLU A 73 0.35 -5.48 25.70
CA GLU A 73 0.36 -4.03 25.65
C GLU A 73 -1.02 -3.48 26.04
N ASP A 74 -1.15 -3.04 27.30
CA ASP A 74 -2.39 -2.48 27.85
C ASP A 74 -2.71 -1.06 27.32
N HIS A 75 -1.82 -0.47 26.52
CA HIS A 75 -1.95 0.88 26.00
C HIS A 75 -2.12 0.88 24.49
N PRO A 76 -3.04 1.68 23.93
CA PRO A 76 -3.20 1.77 22.49
C PRO A 76 -1.98 2.45 21.84
N PRO A 77 -1.81 2.30 20.52
CA PRO A 77 -0.76 3.01 19.82
C PRO A 77 -0.89 4.53 19.97
N ASP A 78 0.24 5.23 20.09
CA ASP A 78 0.26 6.70 20.04
C ASP A 78 -0.10 7.19 18.63
N TRP A 79 0.40 6.51 17.60
CA TRP A 79 0.17 6.90 16.21
C TRP A 79 -0.14 5.69 15.32
N ILE A 80 -1.19 5.84 14.51
CA ILE A 80 -1.48 4.95 13.37
C ILE A 80 -1.12 5.69 12.09
N ILE A 81 -0.26 5.09 11.26
CA ILE A 81 0.20 5.66 9.99
C ILE A 81 -0.57 4.97 8.88
N CYS A 82 -1.25 5.75 8.05
CA CYS A 82 -1.94 5.21 6.88
C CYS A 82 -1.79 6.13 5.67
N SER A 83 -1.77 5.50 4.51
CA SER A 83 -1.70 6.19 3.23
C SER A 83 -3.06 6.77 2.87
N CYS A 84 -3.12 8.00 2.38
CA CYS A 84 -4.36 8.69 2.05
C CYS A 84 -4.48 8.89 0.53
N GLY A 85 -5.38 8.16 -0.12
CA GLY A 85 -5.87 8.49 -1.47
C GLY A 85 -7.14 9.31 -1.37
N GLY A 86 -8.29 8.71 -1.66
CA GLY A 86 -9.61 9.33 -1.46
C GLY A 86 -10.06 9.43 0.01
N GLY A 87 -9.31 8.80 0.93
CA GLY A 87 -9.49 8.90 2.39
C GLY A 87 -10.38 7.84 3.03
N GLY A 88 -10.82 6.81 2.28
CA GLY A 88 -11.64 5.71 2.82
C GLY A 88 -11.00 5.02 4.04
N LEU A 89 -9.74 4.60 3.91
CA LEU A 89 -8.97 4.00 5.02
C LEU A 89 -8.78 4.97 6.19
N PHE A 90 -8.45 6.24 5.91
CA PHE A 90 -8.31 7.27 6.95
C PHE A 90 -9.62 7.44 7.75
N ASN A 91 -10.76 7.49 7.07
CA ASN A 91 -12.07 7.59 7.70
C ASN A 91 -12.37 6.37 8.57
N GLY A 92 -12.06 5.17 8.08
CA GLY A 92 -12.23 3.94 8.85
C GLY A 92 -11.34 3.89 10.09
N VAL A 93 -10.07 4.25 9.98
CA VAL A 93 -9.16 4.30 11.14
C VAL A 93 -9.64 5.33 12.16
N MET A 94 -10.03 6.54 11.73
CA MET A 94 -10.55 7.57 12.63
C MET A 94 -11.85 7.14 13.32
N GLY A 95 -12.78 6.51 12.58
CA GLY A 95 -14.02 5.97 13.14
C GLY A 95 -13.79 4.78 14.08
N GLY A 96 -12.82 3.93 13.77
CA GLY A 96 -12.44 2.78 14.60
C GLY A 96 -11.84 3.25 15.93
N ILE A 97 -10.97 4.26 15.92
CA ILE A 97 -10.41 4.89 17.13
C ILE A 97 -11.55 5.48 17.99
N GLU A 98 -12.47 6.22 17.36
CA GLU A 98 -13.63 6.80 18.06
C GLU A 98 -14.48 5.71 18.72
N ARG A 99 -14.67 4.57 18.06
CA ARG A 99 -15.43 3.42 18.57
C ARG A 99 -14.81 2.80 19.82
N GLN A 100 -13.47 2.78 19.93
CA GLN A 100 -12.78 2.29 21.14
C GLN A 100 -12.93 3.26 22.34
N GLY A 101 -13.48 4.46 22.12
CA GLY A 101 -13.86 5.40 23.16
C GLY A 101 -12.67 5.98 23.92
N HIS A 102 -12.81 6.09 25.25
CA HIS A 102 -11.85 6.82 26.09
C HIS A 102 -10.46 6.19 26.11
N THR A 103 -10.37 4.86 25.91
CA THR A 103 -9.11 4.13 25.93
C THR A 103 -8.18 4.61 24.80
N TRP A 104 -8.71 4.80 23.58
CA TRP A 104 -7.95 5.21 22.40
C TRP A 104 -8.05 6.71 22.11
N ALA A 105 -8.66 7.48 23.00
CA ALA A 105 -8.75 8.93 22.87
C ALA A 105 -7.37 9.61 22.85
N LYS A 106 -6.28 8.89 23.19
CA LYS A 106 -4.84 9.18 23.02
C LYS A 106 -4.29 9.10 21.59
N THR A 107 -4.74 8.09 20.86
CA THR A 107 -4.22 7.72 19.54
C THR A 107 -4.46 8.82 18.52
N GLY A 108 -3.43 9.10 17.72
CA GLY A 108 -3.49 9.99 16.56
C GLY A 108 -3.28 9.22 15.26
N VAL A 109 -3.62 9.86 14.13
CA VAL A 109 -3.44 9.29 12.79
C VAL A 109 -2.51 10.16 11.96
N ILE A 110 -1.51 9.55 11.31
CA ILE A 110 -0.64 10.21 10.33
C ILE A 110 -1.12 9.81 8.94
N ALA A 111 -1.77 10.74 8.24
CA ALA A 111 -2.17 10.58 6.85
C ALA A 111 -1.00 10.91 5.92
N VAL A 112 -0.54 9.92 5.16
CA VAL A 112 0.63 10.05 4.28
C VAL A 112 0.21 10.08 2.82
N GLU A 113 0.72 11.04 2.08
CA GLU A 113 0.48 11.21 0.63
C GLU A 113 1.81 11.27 -0.14
N THR A 114 1.72 11.22 -1.47
CA THR A 114 2.86 11.48 -2.35
C THR A 114 2.67 12.77 -3.15
N GLU A 115 3.75 13.50 -3.42
CA GLU A 115 3.72 14.67 -4.30
C GLU A 115 3.13 14.28 -5.66
N GLY A 116 2.06 14.97 -6.09
CA GLY A 116 1.34 14.63 -7.32
C GLY A 116 0.21 13.62 -7.14
N ALA A 117 -0.05 13.16 -5.92
CA ALA A 117 -1.28 12.50 -5.47
C ALA A 117 -1.68 13.01 -4.07
N ASP A 118 -1.42 14.29 -3.79
CA ASP A 118 -1.53 14.96 -2.49
C ASP A 118 -2.83 15.78 -2.35
N SER A 119 -3.97 15.20 -2.74
CA SER A 119 -5.25 15.93 -2.76
C SER A 119 -5.76 16.36 -1.38
N LEU A 120 -5.47 15.61 -0.31
CA LEU A 120 -5.77 16.01 1.06
C LEU A 120 -4.90 17.21 1.45
N ASN A 121 -3.58 17.11 1.29
CA ASN A 121 -2.66 18.19 1.61
C ASN A 121 -3.03 19.48 0.87
N LYS A 122 -3.29 19.40 -0.44
CA LYS A 122 -3.69 20.56 -1.26
C LYS A 122 -5.00 21.17 -0.78
N ALA A 123 -6.01 20.36 -0.45
CA ALA A 123 -7.26 20.86 0.12
C ALA A 123 -7.04 21.60 1.45
N LEU A 124 -6.12 21.11 2.29
CA LEU A 124 -5.74 21.76 3.55
C LEU A 124 -4.99 23.08 3.32
N GLU A 125 -4.01 23.11 2.41
CA GLU A 125 -3.25 24.31 2.02
C GLU A 125 -4.17 25.41 1.49
N TRP A 126 -5.12 25.03 0.64
CA TRP A 126 -6.11 25.94 0.07
C TRP A 126 -7.22 26.33 1.05
N ASN A 127 -7.35 25.60 2.17
CA ASN A 127 -8.49 25.67 3.07
C ASN A 127 -9.83 25.56 2.31
N GLU A 128 -9.86 24.71 1.29
CA GLU A 128 -10.99 24.54 0.37
C GLU A 128 -11.04 23.10 -0.14
N HIS A 129 -12.23 22.48 -0.10
CA HIS A 129 -12.44 21.11 -0.60
C HIS A 129 -12.62 21.11 -2.12
N LYS A 130 -11.51 21.31 -2.83
CA LYS A 130 -11.43 21.28 -4.30
C LYS A 130 -10.49 20.19 -4.81
N ALA A 131 -10.63 19.85 -6.09
CA ALA A 131 -9.80 18.85 -6.73
C ALA A 131 -8.43 19.44 -7.16
N ILE A 132 -7.40 18.61 -7.18
CA ILE A 132 -6.16 18.87 -7.90
C ILE A 132 -6.35 18.59 -9.41
N ASP A 133 -5.56 19.23 -10.26
CA ASP A 133 -5.78 19.18 -11.71
C ASP A 133 -5.55 17.79 -12.32
N LYS A 134 -4.54 17.07 -11.81
CA LYS A 134 -4.14 15.75 -12.33
C LYS A 134 -3.31 14.98 -11.32
N ILE A 135 -3.27 13.67 -11.51
CA ILE A 135 -2.33 12.77 -10.81
C ILE A 135 -1.03 12.70 -11.59
N THR A 136 0.11 12.90 -10.93
CA THR A 136 1.45 12.76 -11.52
C THR A 136 2.37 11.80 -10.77
N SER A 137 1.96 11.37 -9.58
CA SER A 137 2.70 10.42 -8.76
C SER A 137 2.69 9.01 -9.34
N ILE A 138 3.75 8.23 -9.11
CA ILE A 138 3.79 6.79 -9.40
C ILE A 138 2.88 5.96 -8.49
N ALA A 139 2.48 6.50 -7.33
CA ALA A 139 1.61 5.84 -6.35
C ALA A 139 0.14 5.91 -6.78
N THR A 140 -0.20 5.21 -7.87
CA THR A 140 -1.52 5.30 -8.53
C THR A 140 -2.70 4.99 -7.61
N SER A 141 -2.53 4.12 -6.60
CA SER A 141 -3.58 3.80 -5.62
C SER A 141 -3.89 4.95 -4.65
N LEU A 142 -3.01 5.97 -4.57
CA LEU A 142 -3.30 7.25 -3.91
C LEU A 142 -3.95 8.27 -4.86
N GLY A 143 -4.01 7.96 -6.16
CA GLY A 143 -4.34 8.86 -7.27
C GLY A 143 -5.81 9.29 -7.32
N CYS A 144 -6.30 9.90 -6.26
CA CYS A 144 -7.61 10.55 -6.20
C CYS A 144 -7.41 12.05 -6.33
N VAL A 145 -8.01 12.68 -7.34
CA VAL A 145 -7.90 14.13 -7.54
C VAL A 145 -8.62 14.93 -6.46
N LYS A 146 -9.52 14.29 -5.70
CA LYS A 146 -10.27 14.91 -4.61
C LYS A 146 -10.58 13.87 -3.54
N ILE A 147 -10.30 14.18 -2.28
CA ILE A 147 -10.72 13.37 -1.13
C ILE A 147 -12.25 13.37 -0.96
N SER A 148 -12.78 12.39 -0.23
CA SER A 148 -14.20 12.40 0.15
C SER A 148 -14.55 13.58 1.06
N GLU A 149 -15.82 13.99 1.03
CA GLU A 149 -16.36 15.02 1.92
C GLU A 149 -16.24 14.60 3.39
N ARG A 150 -16.46 13.31 3.69
CA ARG A 150 -16.24 12.76 5.03
C ARG A 150 -14.80 12.95 5.52
N THR A 151 -13.82 12.75 4.65
CA THR A 151 -12.40 12.96 4.99
C THR A 151 -12.15 14.42 5.33
N TRP A 152 -12.70 15.34 4.54
CA TRP A 152 -12.59 16.78 4.77
C TRP A 152 -13.19 17.20 6.12
N ASP A 153 -14.35 16.66 6.47
CA ASP A 153 -15.04 16.96 7.73
C ASP A 153 -14.31 16.43 8.97
N ILE A 154 -13.69 15.24 8.86
CA ILE A 154 -12.95 14.62 9.98
C ILE A 154 -11.57 15.26 10.16
N VAL A 155 -10.82 15.46 9.08
CA VAL A 155 -9.40 15.79 9.18
C VAL A 155 -9.16 17.19 9.75
N ARG A 156 -10.04 18.15 9.46
CA ARG A 156 -9.89 19.55 9.90
C ARG A 156 -9.94 19.72 11.42
N PRO A 157 -10.97 19.23 12.14
CA PRO A 157 -10.96 19.27 13.61
C PRO A 157 -9.86 18.37 14.18
N ALA A 158 -9.54 17.24 13.54
CA ALA A 158 -8.49 16.33 14.02
C ALA A 158 -7.09 16.96 13.97
N LEU A 159 -6.75 17.72 12.93
CA LEU A 159 -5.50 18.48 12.86
C LEU A 159 -5.43 19.53 13.97
N LYS A 160 -6.53 20.25 14.22
CA LYS A 160 -6.59 21.28 15.29
C LYS A 160 -6.42 20.71 16.68
N SER A 161 -6.95 19.51 16.94
CA SER A 161 -6.83 18.84 18.24
C SER A 161 -5.54 18.03 18.39
N GLY A 162 -4.69 17.96 17.36
CA GLY A 162 -3.49 17.12 17.33
C GLY A 162 -3.77 15.62 17.16
N LYS A 163 -5.01 15.26 16.84
CA LYS A 163 -5.47 13.89 16.56
C LYS A 163 -5.12 13.39 15.18
N ALA A 164 -4.83 14.28 14.25
CA ALA A 164 -4.30 13.94 12.94
C ALA A 164 -3.05 14.75 12.63
N LYS A 165 -2.20 14.17 11.79
CA LYS A 165 -1.11 14.84 11.08
C LYS A 165 -1.19 14.47 9.61
N ASN A 166 -0.72 15.34 8.73
CA ASN A 166 -0.60 15.08 7.30
C ASN A 166 0.84 15.35 6.86
N ILE A 167 1.37 14.49 6.01
CA ILE A 167 2.69 14.66 5.42
C ILE A 167 2.68 14.15 3.98
N VAL A 168 3.31 14.93 3.10
CA VAL A 168 3.55 14.57 1.70
C VAL A 168 5.01 14.19 1.54
N LEU A 169 5.25 13.05 0.92
CA LEU A 169 6.59 12.56 0.55
C LEU A 169 6.74 12.50 -0.97
N THR A 170 7.96 12.43 -1.46
CA THR A 170 8.24 12.27 -2.90
C THR A 170 8.01 10.84 -3.37
N ASP A 171 7.83 10.65 -4.67
CA ASP A 171 7.81 9.31 -5.28
C ASP A 171 9.08 8.51 -5.00
N ALA A 172 10.24 9.19 -4.93
CA ALA A 172 11.51 8.55 -4.60
C ALA A 172 11.50 7.96 -3.18
N GLU A 173 10.87 8.65 -2.24
CA GLU A 173 10.71 8.20 -0.86
C GLU A 173 9.68 7.07 -0.74
N ALA A 174 8.56 7.17 -1.45
CA ALA A 174 7.56 6.12 -1.51
C ALA A 174 8.13 4.82 -2.11
N ALA A 175 8.81 4.93 -3.24
CA ALA A 175 9.53 3.84 -3.88
C ALA A 175 10.58 3.23 -2.94
N MET A 176 11.28 4.07 -2.18
CA MET A 176 12.25 3.63 -1.18
C MET A 176 11.64 2.74 -0.12
N GLY A 177 10.50 3.14 0.44
CA GLY A 177 9.79 2.31 1.41
C GLY A 177 9.41 0.95 0.83
N SER A 178 9.00 0.87 -0.44
CA SER A 178 8.67 -0.40 -1.08
C SER A 178 9.86 -1.35 -1.20
N TRP A 179 11.03 -0.91 -1.69
CA TRP A 179 12.17 -1.81 -1.79
C TRP A 179 12.79 -2.11 -0.42
N LYS A 180 12.75 -1.16 0.53
CA LYS A 180 13.23 -1.39 1.89
C LYS A 180 12.43 -2.47 2.60
N LEU A 181 11.10 -2.41 2.51
CA LEU A 181 10.25 -3.45 3.06
C LEU A 181 10.51 -4.82 2.40
N ALA A 182 10.76 -4.84 1.09
CA ALA A 182 11.10 -6.08 0.39
C ALA A 182 12.47 -6.65 0.82
N GLU A 183 13.45 -5.81 1.12
CA GLU A 183 14.78 -6.24 1.56
C GLU A 183 14.79 -6.73 3.01
N GLU A 184 14.10 -6.02 3.89
CA GLU A 184 14.18 -6.20 5.34
C GLU A 184 13.14 -7.21 5.82
N GLU A 185 11.89 -7.12 5.33
CA GLU A 185 10.77 -7.94 5.78
C GLU A 185 10.31 -8.98 4.74
N ARG A 186 10.89 -8.98 3.54
CA ARG A 186 10.51 -9.89 2.43
C ARG A 186 9.06 -9.72 1.96
N ILE A 187 8.50 -8.52 2.17
CA ILE A 187 7.15 -8.16 1.73
C ILE A 187 7.27 -7.13 0.59
N ILE A 188 6.65 -7.44 -0.56
CA ILE A 188 6.58 -6.54 -1.71
C ILE A 188 5.27 -5.76 -1.67
N VAL A 189 5.35 -4.44 -1.79
CA VAL A 189 4.18 -3.54 -1.74
C VAL A 189 4.27 -2.44 -2.79
N GLU A 190 3.13 -1.89 -3.18
CA GLU A 190 3.07 -0.73 -4.07
C GLU A 190 3.70 0.52 -3.44
N ALA A 191 4.04 1.51 -4.26
CA ALA A 191 4.55 2.80 -3.77
C ALA A 191 3.54 3.49 -2.82
N ALA A 192 2.24 3.31 -3.06
CA ALA A 192 1.16 3.81 -2.20
C ALA A 192 1.23 3.27 -0.76
N CYS A 193 1.76 2.07 -0.57
CA CYS A 193 2.03 1.49 0.74
C CYS A 193 3.43 1.85 1.23
N GLY A 194 4.42 1.80 0.34
CA GLY A 194 5.82 2.15 0.63
C GLY A 194 5.99 3.55 1.23
N VAL A 195 5.13 4.51 0.87
CA VAL A 195 5.13 5.85 1.45
C VAL A 195 4.98 5.85 2.98
N ASN A 196 4.25 4.90 3.56
CA ASN A 196 4.11 4.77 5.02
C ASN A 196 5.43 4.28 5.64
N ILE A 197 6.06 3.28 5.02
CA ILE A 197 7.34 2.71 5.44
C ILE A 197 8.46 3.76 5.37
N ALA A 198 8.38 4.68 4.41
CA ALA A 198 9.36 5.73 4.25
C ALA A 198 9.53 6.59 5.51
N LEU A 199 8.50 6.74 6.35
CA LEU A 199 8.57 7.50 7.60
C LEU A 199 9.61 6.95 8.59
N CYS A 200 9.93 5.65 8.52
CA CYS A 200 10.96 5.01 9.36
C CYS A 200 12.38 5.47 9.05
N TYR A 201 12.60 6.19 7.94
CA TYR A 201 13.94 6.52 7.45
C TYR A 201 14.16 8.03 7.36
N GLY A 202 15.42 8.45 7.53
CA GLY A 202 15.88 9.81 7.20
C GLY A 202 15.19 10.93 7.96
N GLY A 203 14.85 10.71 9.23
CA GLY A 203 14.25 11.74 10.10
C GLY A 203 12.83 12.17 9.71
N ARG A 204 12.18 11.44 8.79
CA ARG A 204 10.83 11.77 8.30
C ARG A 204 9.78 11.71 9.40
N MET A 205 9.88 10.72 10.30
CA MET A 205 9.05 10.68 11.50
C MET A 205 9.24 11.92 12.38
N GLU A 206 10.49 12.37 12.57
CA GLU A 206 10.78 13.55 13.39
C GLU A 206 10.17 14.82 12.77
N LYS A 207 10.26 14.94 11.44
CA LYS A 207 9.66 16.05 10.68
C LYS A 207 8.14 16.11 10.88
N VAL A 208 7.43 14.98 10.80
CA VAL A 208 5.97 14.97 10.98
C VAL A 208 5.56 15.20 12.43
N LEU A 209 6.31 14.67 13.40
CA LEU A 209 6.05 14.87 14.82
C LEU A 209 6.42 16.29 15.30
N GLY A 210 7.41 16.93 14.66
CA GLY A 210 8.03 18.18 15.11
C GLY A 210 9.05 17.99 16.25
N ARG A 211 9.39 16.73 16.53
CA ARG A 211 10.36 16.29 17.55
C ARG A 211 10.76 14.84 17.27
N PRO A 212 11.86 14.35 17.84
CA PRO A 212 12.18 12.93 17.82
C PRO A 212 11.05 12.07 18.42
N PRO A 213 10.77 10.87 17.86
CA PRO A 213 10.00 9.83 18.53
C PRO A 213 10.61 9.53 19.90
N ARG A 214 9.75 9.26 20.89
CA ARG A 214 10.21 8.89 22.23
C ARG A 214 10.22 7.36 22.35
N PRO A 215 11.14 6.77 23.15
CA PRO A 215 11.23 5.31 23.27
C PRO A 215 9.95 4.63 23.77
N GLU A 216 9.13 5.34 24.53
CA GLU A 216 7.85 4.86 25.04
C GLU A 216 6.69 4.96 24.04
N GLU A 217 6.90 5.59 22.88
CA GLU A 217 5.84 5.76 21.89
C GLU A 217 5.71 4.57 20.97
N SER A 218 4.47 4.10 20.81
CA SER A 218 4.14 3.00 19.89
C SER A 218 3.52 3.53 18.60
N PHE A 219 4.00 2.99 17.49
CA PHE A 219 3.58 3.35 16.14
C PHE A 219 3.09 2.12 15.42
N VAL A 220 1.89 2.19 14.84
CA VAL A 220 1.37 1.15 13.95
C VAL A 220 1.40 1.67 12.53
N ILE A 221 2.08 0.94 11.64
CA ILE A 221 2.10 1.25 10.21
C ILE A 221 1.12 0.34 9.50
N VAL A 222 0.11 0.92 8.86
CA VAL A 222 -0.79 0.16 8.00
C VAL A 222 -0.07 -0.18 6.70
N VAL A 223 0.33 -1.44 6.57
CA VAL A 223 0.89 -2.01 5.33
C VAL A 223 -0.28 -2.37 4.41
N CYS A 224 -0.84 -1.37 3.72
CA CYS A 224 -2.03 -1.51 2.87
C CYS A 224 -1.81 -2.39 1.61
N GLY A 225 -0.56 -2.79 1.34
CA GLY A 225 -0.20 -3.77 0.33
C GLY A 225 -0.23 -3.22 -1.09
N GLY A 226 -1.14 -3.76 -1.90
CA GLY A 226 -1.29 -3.44 -3.33
C GLY A 226 -0.99 -4.64 -4.24
N SER A 227 -1.77 -4.77 -5.32
CA SER A 227 -1.66 -5.87 -6.30
C SER A 227 -1.00 -5.45 -7.61
N ASN A 228 -0.78 -4.15 -7.82
CA ASN A 228 -0.14 -3.57 -8.99
C ASN A 228 1.37 -3.36 -8.76
N VAL A 229 2.04 -4.43 -8.34
CA VAL A 229 3.49 -4.44 -8.10
C VAL A 229 4.08 -5.78 -8.54
N SER A 230 5.35 -5.75 -8.98
CA SER A 230 6.15 -6.93 -9.32
C SER A 230 7.58 -6.76 -8.79
N THR A 231 8.35 -7.86 -8.79
CA THR A 231 9.79 -7.83 -8.48
C THR A 231 10.55 -6.87 -9.39
N ASP A 232 10.21 -6.86 -10.68
CA ASP A 232 10.85 -6.00 -11.67
C ASP A 232 10.59 -4.52 -11.38
N MET A 233 9.37 -4.18 -10.94
CA MET A 233 9.04 -2.81 -10.51
C MET A 233 9.84 -2.39 -9.28
N ILE A 234 10.02 -3.29 -8.29
CA ILE A 234 10.83 -2.99 -7.09
C ILE A 234 12.30 -2.77 -7.46
N GLU A 235 12.85 -3.58 -8.37
CA GLU A 235 14.21 -3.39 -8.86
C GLU A 235 14.36 -2.08 -9.66
N GLU A 236 13.39 -1.76 -10.51
CA GLU A 236 13.35 -0.50 -11.25
C GLU A 236 13.27 0.71 -10.33
N TYR A 237 12.43 0.66 -9.30
CA TYR A 237 12.33 1.68 -8.27
C TYR A 237 13.68 1.94 -7.63
N LYS A 238 14.37 0.88 -7.21
CA LYS A 238 15.69 1.00 -6.60
C LYS A 238 16.72 1.55 -7.57
N ARG A 239 16.73 1.10 -8.83
CA ARG A 239 17.66 1.61 -9.85
C ARG A 239 17.44 3.09 -10.13
N THR A 240 16.19 3.51 -10.23
CA THR A 240 15.79 4.87 -10.59
C THR A 240 15.95 5.85 -9.43
N TYR A 241 15.49 5.51 -8.23
CA TYR A 241 15.33 6.51 -7.16
C TYR A 241 16.38 6.45 -6.05
N ARG A 242 17.17 5.36 -5.93
CA ARG A 242 18.10 5.18 -4.81
C ARG A 242 19.01 6.38 -4.59
N HIS A 243 19.61 6.92 -5.65
CA HIS A 243 20.54 8.04 -5.57
C HIS A 243 19.94 9.32 -4.97
N LEU A 244 18.61 9.49 -5.03
CA LEU A 244 17.90 10.65 -4.47
C LEU A 244 17.65 10.52 -2.96
N VAL A 245 17.54 9.30 -2.44
CA VAL A 245 17.18 9.02 -1.04
C VAL A 245 18.34 8.53 -0.20
N GLU A 246 19.37 7.96 -0.82
CA GLU A 246 20.52 7.35 -0.17
C GLU A 246 21.29 8.27 0.82
N PRO A 247 21.43 9.59 0.58
CA PRO A 247 22.00 10.51 1.57
C PRO A 247 21.22 10.59 2.89
N SER A 248 19.92 10.26 2.87
CA SER A 248 19.04 10.26 4.04
C SER A 248 18.98 8.91 4.77
N LEU A 249 19.58 7.85 4.22
CA LEU A 249 19.51 6.52 4.81
C LEU A 249 20.63 6.29 5.85
N PRO A 250 20.35 5.57 6.95
CA PRO A 250 21.37 5.25 7.94
C PRO A 250 22.47 4.36 7.35
N GLY A 251 23.74 4.70 7.61
CA GLY A 251 24.87 3.83 7.31
C GLY A 251 25.35 3.81 5.86
N THR A 252 24.84 4.67 4.97
CA THR A 252 25.41 4.80 3.62
C THR A 252 26.73 5.59 3.69
N PRO A 253 27.88 5.01 3.27
CA PRO A 253 29.06 5.82 3.00
C PRO A 253 28.69 6.80 1.88
N ILE A 254 29.01 8.09 2.04
CA ILE A 254 28.96 9.06 0.94
C ILE A 254 29.94 8.56 -0.13
N ARG A 255 29.47 7.76 -1.09
CA ARG A 255 30.24 7.42 -2.27
C ARG A 255 30.13 8.63 -3.17
N SER A 256 31.22 9.41 -3.25
CA SER A 256 31.43 10.31 -4.38
C SER A 256 31.16 9.52 -5.67
N PRO A 257 30.44 10.08 -6.66
CA PRO A 257 30.21 9.38 -7.91
C PRO A 257 31.55 8.92 -8.46
N SER A 258 31.79 7.62 -8.48
CA SER A 258 32.97 7.07 -9.12
C SER A 258 32.78 7.34 -10.60
N PRO A 259 33.70 8.03 -11.29
CA PRO A 259 33.57 8.20 -12.73
C PRO A 259 33.54 6.78 -13.32
N ILE A 260 32.47 6.46 -14.04
CA ILE A 260 32.42 5.27 -14.87
C ILE A 260 33.57 5.43 -15.86
N ASN A 261 34.68 4.72 -15.63
CA ASN A 261 35.77 4.68 -16.57
C ASN A 261 35.36 3.73 -17.70
N MET A 262 34.85 4.28 -18.81
CA MET A 262 34.48 3.50 -20.00
C MET A 262 35.70 2.88 -20.72
N ASN A 263 36.93 3.05 -20.22
CA ASN A 263 38.15 2.55 -20.88
C ASN A 263 38.61 1.14 -20.46
N THR A 264 37.77 0.32 -19.82
CA THR A 264 38.09 -1.10 -19.55
C THR A 264 37.24 -2.09 -20.34
N ILE A 265 36.69 -1.68 -21.48
CA ILE A 265 36.27 -2.64 -22.52
C ILE A 265 37.54 -3.01 -23.30
N ASP A 266 38.14 -4.14 -22.93
CA ASP A 266 39.22 -4.75 -23.71
C ASP A 266 38.65 -5.28 -25.03
N HIS A 267 38.85 -4.53 -26.10
CA HIS A 267 38.61 -4.98 -27.47
C HIS A 267 39.84 -5.78 -27.94
N GLY A 268 39.91 -7.08 -27.61
CA GLY A 268 41.09 -7.85 -28.01
C GLY A 268 41.08 -9.35 -27.79
N LYS A 269 40.26 -10.10 -28.55
CA LYS A 269 40.74 -11.20 -29.43
C LYS A 269 39.57 -11.92 -30.10
N LYS A 270 39.57 -11.87 -31.44
CA LYS A 270 38.85 -12.79 -32.32
C LYS A 270 39.66 -14.08 -32.36
N ASP A 271 39.15 -15.15 -31.78
CA ASP A 271 39.57 -16.50 -32.15
C ASP A 271 38.33 -17.24 -32.70
N SER A 272 38.44 -17.57 -33.98
CA SER A 272 37.49 -18.34 -34.77
C SER A 272 37.42 -19.78 -34.27
N VAL A 273 36.22 -20.30 -34.03
CA VAL A 273 35.99 -21.75 -33.95
C VAL A 273 34.78 -22.11 -34.80
N GLN A 274 35.02 -23.02 -35.74
CA GLN A 274 34.07 -23.63 -36.66
C GLN A 274 33.01 -24.44 -35.90
N GLY A 275 31.84 -24.58 -36.53
CA GLY A 275 30.73 -25.35 -35.97
C GLY A 275 31.01 -26.85 -35.87
N SER A 276 30.44 -27.45 -34.82
CA SER A 276 30.04 -28.85 -34.78
C SER A 276 28.94 -29.00 -33.72
N ASP A 277 27.80 -29.55 -34.15
CA ASP A 277 26.67 -29.94 -33.30
C ASP A 277 27.09 -31.02 -32.29
N SER A 278 26.85 -30.77 -30.99
CA SER A 278 26.70 -31.82 -29.97
C SER A 278 26.07 -31.23 -28.69
N GLU A 279 25.04 -31.90 -28.18
CA GLU A 279 24.27 -31.58 -26.97
C GLU A 279 25.11 -31.57 -25.67
N PRO A 280 24.66 -30.90 -24.58
CA PRO A 280 25.49 -30.71 -23.38
C PRO A 280 25.28 -31.82 -22.34
N GLU A 281 26.37 -32.49 -21.94
CA GLU A 281 26.44 -33.29 -20.72
C GLU A 281 27.20 -32.53 -19.61
N ASP A 282 26.58 -32.48 -18.43
CA ASP A 282 27.12 -32.40 -17.07
C ASP A 282 28.29 -31.45 -16.76
N ALA A 283 27.97 -30.29 -16.15
CA ALA A 283 28.91 -29.52 -15.34
C ALA A 283 28.39 -29.38 -13.89
N GLU A 284 28.93 -30.21 -12.99
CA GLU A 284 28.72 -30.14 -11.54
C GLU A 284 29.26 -28.81 -10.96
N PHE A 285 28.39 -28.01 -10.35
CA PHE A 285 28.76 -26.84 -9.55
C PHE A 285 29.05 -27.27 -8.11
N VAL A 286 30.33 -27.47 -7.77
CA VAL A 286 30.76 -27.83 -6.40
C VAL A 286 31.08 -26.56 -5.59
N GLY A 287 30.05 -25.99 -4.96
CA GLY A 287 30.19 -24.96 -3.92
C GLY A 287 29.63 -25.46 -2.57
N ARG A 288 30.48 -26.06 -1.73
CA ARG A 288 30.07 -26.56 -0.40
C ARG A 288 30.02 -25.43 0.62
N TYR A 289 28.81 -24.98 0.99
CA TYR A 289 28.57 -24.15 2.17
C TYR A 289 28.56 -25.05 3.43
N LYS A 290 29.46 -24.81 4.39
CA LYS A 290 29.48 -25.52 5.67
C LYS A 290 28.46 -24.87 6.63
N VAL A 291 27.39 -25.59 6.94
CA VAL A 291 26.44 -25.22 8.00
C VAL A 291 27.10 -25.46 9.37
N PRO A 292 27.09 -24.49 10.30
CA PRO A 292 27.56 -24.71 11.67
C PRO A 292 26.70 -25.78 12.39
N LYS A 293 27.36 -26.78 12.99
CA LYS A 293 26.68 -27.79 13.82
C LYS A 293 26.11 -27.13 15.08
N GLY A 294 24.78 -27.09 15.20
CA GLY A 294 24.05 -26.52 16.33
C GLY A 294 22.69 -25.92 15.97
N TYR A 295 22.42 -25.66 14.69
CA TYR A 295 21.09 -25.28 14.20
C TYR A 295 20.30 -26.55 13.81
N ALA A 296 19.53 -27.08 14.75
CA ALA A 296 18.42 -27.98 14.45
C ALA A 296 17.13 -27.19 14.60
N GLY A 297 16.87 -26.27 13.67
CA GLY A 297 15.56 -25.66 13.51
C GLY A 297 14.67 -26.65 12.77
N HIS A 298 13.79 -27.35 13.48
CA HIS A 298 12.68 -28.02 12.86
C HIS A 298 11.76 -26.96 12.23
N ALA A 299 11.80 -26.82 10.91
CA ALA A 299 10.67 -26.26 10.20
C ALA A 299 9.54 -27.29 10.24
N SER A 300 8.56 -27.10 11.12
CA SER A 300 7.24 -27.66 10.81
C SER A 300 6.65 -26.78 9.72
N MET A 301 6.29 -27.38 8.59
CA MET A 301 5.35 -26.77 7.66
C MET A 301 4.09 -26.43 8.47
N GLY A 302 3.94 -25.16 8.83
CA GLY A 302 2.68 -24.57 9.24
C GLY A 302 2.00 -24.13 7.96
N ASP A 303 0.85 -24.71 7.69
CA ASP A 303 0.15 -24.61 6.42
C ASP A 303 -0.07 -23.15 6.01
N GLY A 304 0.32 -22.83 4.78
CA GLY A 304 -0.12 -21.63 4.10
C GLY A 304 -1.65 -21.57 4.07
N TYR A 305 -2.19 -20.37 3.86
CA TYR A 305 -3.63 -20.15 3.73
C TYR A 305 -4.25 -21.05 2.65
N THR A 306 -4.67 -22.25 3.06
CA THR A 306 -5.69 -23.07 2.45
C THR A 306 -6.83 -23.15 3.45
N GLY A 307 -7.77 -22.22 3.37
CA GLY A 307 -9.06 -22.41 4.00
C GLY A 307 -9.90 -23.31 3.11
N PHE A 308 -9.99 -24.61 3.43
CA PHE A 308 -11.26 -25.35 3.51
C PHE A 308 -11.06 -26.72 4.18
N HIS A 309 -11.53 -26.82 5.43
CA HIS A 309 -12.47 -27.88 5.82
C HIS A 309 -13.35 -27.34 6.96
N ILE A 310 -14.65 -27.23 6.67
CA ILE A 310 -15.73 -26.92 7.61
C ILE A 310 -15.77 -28.02 8.67
N ASN A 311 -15.75 -27.63 9.95
CA ASN A 311 -16.36 -28.39 11.03
C ASN A 311 -17.07 -27.43 11.98
N ASP A 312 -18.23 -27.89 12.43
CA ASP A 312 -19.36 -27.09 12.88
C ASP A 312 -19.08 -26.27 14.15
N TYR A 313 -18.87 -24.97 13.97
CA TYR A 313 -19.24 -23.97 14.98
C TYR A 313 -20.34 -23.10 14.40
N ALA A 314 -21.53 -23.25 14.96
CA ALA A 314 -22.76 -22.60 14.56
C ALA A 314 -22.63 -21.07 14.66
N VAL A 315 -22.16 -20.44 13.59
CA VAL A 315 -22.62 -19.10 13.23
C VAL A 315 -24.13 -19.24 13.09
N LYS A 316 -24.90 -18.71 14.04
CA LYS A 316 -26.35 -18.58 13.86
C LYS A 316 -26.56 -17.86 12.53
N PRO A 317 -27.20 -18.48 11.53
CA PRO A 317 -27.38 -17.83 10.25
C PRO A 317 -28.17 -16.56 10.51
N HIS A 318 -27.55 -15.41 10.26
CA HIS A 318 -28.28 -14.17 10.08
C HIS A 318 -29.28 -14.46 8.97
N LYS A 319 -30.58 -14.39 9.27
CA LYS A 319 -31.62 -14.63 8.27
C LYS A 319 -31.30 -13.73 7.09
N PRO A 320 -31.07 -14.26 5.88
CA PRO A 320 -30.82 -13.42 4.72
C PRO A 320 -32.04 -12.52 4.59
N SER A 321 -31.82 -11.21 4.64
CA SER A 321 -32.81 -10.26 4.16
C SER A 321 -33.13 -10.70 2.73
N LYS A 322 -34.39 -10.58 2.31
CA LYS A 322 -34.81 -10.87 0.93
C LYS A 322 -34.27 -9.81 -0.05
N GLN A 323 -33.06 -9.28 0.15
CA GLN A 323 -32.40 -8.46 -0.84
C GLN A 323 -31.94 -9.35 -1.98
N LYS A 324 -32.52 -9.13 -3.16
CA LYS A 324 -31.98 -9.64 -4.41
C LYS A 324 -30.51 -9.21 -4.48
N ARG A 325 -29.61 -10.17 -4.68
CA ARG A 325 -28.21 -9.82 -5.01
C ARG A 325 -28.22 -9.10 -6.37
N PRO A 326 -27.55 -7.95 -6.50
CA PRO A 326 -27.48 -7.24 -7.78
C PRO A 326 -26.88 -8.17 -8.84
N GLN A 327 -27.47 -8.17 -10.03
CA GLN A 327 -27.05 -9.07 -11.10
C GLN A 327 -25.75 -8.62 -11.75
N ASN A 328 -25.43 -7.31 -11.64
CA ASN A 328 -24.21 -6.70 -12.16
C ASN A 328 -23.56 -5.78 -11.12
N VAL A 329 -22.32 -6.11 -10.77
CA VAL A 329 -21.47 -5.31 -9.88
C VAL A 329 -20.36 -4.71 -10.73
N ILE A 330 -20.26 -3.39 -10.72
CA ILE A 330 -19.20 -2.65 -11.41
C ILE A 330 -18.21 -2.16 -10.36
N ILE A 331 -16.95 -2.54 -10.53
CA ILE A 331 -15.82 -2.13 -9.68
C ILE A 331 -14.87 -1.30 -10.56
N CYS A 332 -14.51 -0.11 -10.09
CA CYS A 332 -13.45 0.73 -10.68
C CYS A 332 -12.14 0.53 -9.93
#